data_AF-A0A9Q3K3M4-F1
#
_entry.id   AF-A0A9Q3K3M4-F1
#
_cell.length_a   1.000
_cell.length_b   1.000
_cell.length_c   1.000
_cell.angle_alpha   90.00
_cell.angle_beta   90.00
_cell.angle_gamma   90.00
#
_symmetry.space_group_name_H-M   'P 1'
#
loop_
_entity.id
_entity.type
_entity.pdbx_description
1 polymer ?
#
loop_
_entity_poly.entity_id
_entity_poly.type
_entity_poly.pdbx_seq_one_letter_code
_entity_poly.pdbx_strand_id
1 'polypeptide(L)'
;MNPHTSFDIGRYLLANSAYPLNEHLIPEYRAPAANVLINASFNYCFAKPRVHNEHPIGILKGHWASLRAMQLHLNRHEDIQPYMEWIKSCCILHNMLSQIEDLWMELDNEVPQEFPRRHPNDAPTVAAIELQRLVKEICVEHE
;
A
#
# COMPACT_ATOMS: atom_id res chain seq x y z
N MET A 1 -4.17 9.56 -15.81
CA MET A 1 -3.00 10.25 -15.23
C MET A 1 -1.77 9.65 -15.91
N ASN A 2 -0.91 10.44 -16.56
CA ASN A 2 0.30 9.92 -17.18
C ASN A 2 1.39 9.79 -16.09
N PRO A 3 1.89 8.58 -15.79
CA PRO A 3 2.91 8.39 -14.75
C PRO A 3 4.16 9.23 -15.01
N HIS A 4 4.54 9.41 -16.27
CA HIS A 4 5.73 10.14 -16.70
C HIS A 4 5.65 11.66 -16.45
N THR A 5 4.49 12.20 -16.10
CA THR A 5 4.30 13.63 -15.82
C THR A 5 3.91 13.92 -14.38
N SER A 6 3.85 12.89 -13.52
CA SER A 6 3.27 12.99 -12.17
C SER A 6 4.31 12.90 -11.04
N PHE A 7 5.56 12.60 -11.37
CA PHE A 7 6.67 12.50 -10.41
C PHE A 7 7.73 13.55 -10.71
N ASP A 8 8.13 14.29 -9.68
CA ASP A 8 9.34 15.10 -9.75
C ASP A 8 10.59 14.21 -9.82
N ILE A 9 11.70 14.78 -10.29
CA ILE A 9 12.98 14.09 -10.36
C ILE A 9 13.36 13.54 -8.98
N GLY A 10 13.69 12.25 -8.92
CA GLY A 10 14.08 11.56 -7.69
C GLY A 10 12.90 11.11 -6.81
N ARG A 11 11.64 11.31 -7.23
CA ARG A 11 10.47 10.77 -6.53
C ARG A 11 10.05 9.42 -7.09
N TYR A 12 9.72 8.52 -6.17
CA TYR A 12 9.27 7.16 -6.45
C TYR A 12 8.25 6.71 -5.40
N LEU A 13 7.44 5.73 -5.76
CA LEU A 13 6.52 5.04 -4.87
C LEU A 13 7.13 3.73 -4.41
N LEU A 14 6.94 3.45 -3.12
CA LEU A 14 7.19 2.15 -2.53
C LEU A 14 5.91 1.30 -2.68
N ALA A 15 6.03 0.10 -3.24
CA ALA A 15 4.89 -0.75 -3.58
C ALA A 15 5.03 -2.20 -3.11
N ASN A 16 3.91 -2.91 -3.05
CA ASN A 16 3.93 -4.34 -2.77
C ASN A 16 4.55 -5.13 -3.94
N SER A 17 4.92 -6.37 -3.68
CA SER A 17 5.55 -7.27 -4.68
C SER A 17 4.64 -7.67 -5.86
N ALA A 18 3.36 -7.28 -5.87
CA ALA A 18 2.46 -7.51 -7.00
C ALA A 18 2.64 -6.47 -8.12
N TYR A 19 3.27 -5.32 -7.83
CA TYR A 19 3.53 -4.28 -8.81
C TYR A 19 4.88 -4.47 -9.52
N PRO A 20 5.00 -4.05 -10.79
CA PRO A 20 6.27 -4.12 -11.51
C PRO A 20 7.23 -3.03 -11.05
N LEU A 21 8.53 -3.36 -11.08
CA LEU A 21 9.60 -2.38 -10.88
C LEU A 21 9.68 -1.44 -12.09
N ASN A 22 9.67 -0.13 -11.84
CA ASN A 22 9.95 0.90 -12.85
C ASN A 22 10.60 2.14 -12.20
N GLU A 23 10.90 3.16 -13.01
CA GLU A 23 11.62 4.37 -12.61
C GLU A 23 10.93 5.20 -11.50
N HIS A 24 9.63 4.97 -11.29
CA HIS A 24 8.83 5.65 -10.28
C HIS A 24 8.17 4.70 -9.29
N LEU A 25 8.45 3.39 -9.34
CA LEU A 25 7.79 2.38 -8.52
C LEU A 25 8.77 1.29 -8.12
N ILE A 26 9.06 1.19 -6.82
CA ILE A 26 9.98 0.23 -6.23
C ILE A 26 9.17 -0.80 -5.42
N PRO A 27 9.00 -2.03 -5.93
CA PRO A 27 8.27 -3.06 -5.23
C PRO A 27 9.14 -3.78 -4.19
N GLU A 28 8.49 -4.38 -3.19
CA GLU A 28 9.06 -5.43 -2.34
C GLU A 28 9.61 -6.60 -3.18
N TYR A 29 10.66 -7.25 -2.68
CA TYR A 29 11.16 -8.48 -3.30
C TYR A 29 10.20 -9.65 -3.09
N ARG A 30 10.00 -10.47 -4.12
CA ARG A 30 9.28 -11.76 -4.04
C ARG A 30 10.26 -12.93 -3.97
N ALA A 31 9.84 -14.06 -3.40
CA ALA A 31 10.62 -15.31 -3.49
C ALA A 31 10.91 -15.69 -4.95
N PRO A 32 12.12 -16.19 -5.28
CA PRO A 32 13.20 -16.56 -4.36
C PRO A 32 14.11 -15.39 -3.94
N ALA A 33 14.03 -14.22 -4.61
CA ALA A 33 14.89 -13.08 -4.30
C ALA A 33 14.69 -12.56 -2.87
N ALA A 34 13.47 -12.63 -2.34
CA ALA A 34 13.17 -12.29 -0.94
C ALA A 34 13.93 -13.12 0.10
N ASN A 35 14.45 -14.30 -0.26
CA ASN A 35 15.18 -15.17 0.66
C ASN A 35 16.64 -14.73 0.86
N VAL A 36 17.13 -13.78 0.05
CA VAL A 36 18.44 -13.18 0.25
C VAL A 36 18.35 -12.23 1.44
N LEU A 37 19.24 -12.36 2.42
CA LEU A 37 19.19 -11.64 3.69
C LEU A 37 18.96 -10.13 3.53
N ILE A 38 19.72 -9.47 2.66
CA ILE A 38 19.59 -8.03 2.44
C ILE A 38 18.24 -7.63 1.81
N ASN A 39 17.62 -8.49 1.00
CA ASN A 39 16.30 -8.26 0.45
C ASN A 39 15.21 -8.48 1.50
N ALA A 40 15.41 -9.45 2.40
CA ALA A 40 14.53 -9.68 3.54
C ALA A 40 14.56 -8.48 4.51
N SER A 41 15.75 -7.93 4.81
CA SER A 41 15.89 -6.71 5.62
C SER A 41 15.18 -5.52 4.96
N PHE A 42 15.35 -5.32 3.66
CA PHE A 42 14.62 -4.29 2.92
C PHE A 42 13.10 -4.47 3.00
N ASN A 43 12.60 -5.69 2.76
CA ASN A 43 11.18 -6.00 2.89
C ASN A 43 10.67 -5.80 4.33
N TYR A 44 11.51 -6.03 5.34
CA TYR A 44 11.16 -5.81 6.73
C TYR A 44 11.05 -4.31 7.07
N CYS A 45 11.97 -3.48 6.55
CA CYS A 45 11.85 -2.01 6.59
C CYS A 45 10.52 -1.55 5.99
N PHE A 46 10.09 -2.19 4.90
CA PHE A 46 8.84 -1.90 4.21
C PHE A 46 7.61 -2.35 5.01
N ALA A 47 7.68 -3.53 5.63
CA ALA A 47 6.57 -4.12 6.39
C ALA A 47 6.23 -3.31 7.65
N LYS A 48 7.23 -2.75 8.35
CA LYS A 48 7.05 -1.95 9.58
C LYS A 48 6.01 -0.83 9.46
N PRO A 49 6.15 0.16 8.56
CA PRO A 49 5.16 1.23 8.39
C PRO A 49 3.85 0.70 7.78
N ARG A 50 3.93 -0.37 6.97
CA ARG A 50 2.75 -0.98 6.36
C ARG A 50 1.79 -1.55 7.41
N VAL A 51 2.30 -2.25 8.42
CA VAL A 51 1.47 -2.78 9.53
C VAL A 51 0.73 -1.64 10.25
N HIS A 52 1.38 -0.50 10.48
CA HIS A 52 0.78 0.66 11.13
C HIS A 52 -0.35 1.29 10.31
N ASN A 53 -0.28 1.21 8.98
CA ASN A 53 -1.32 1.75 8.09
C ASN A 53 -2.44 0.73 7.83
N GLU A 54 -2.08 -0.54 7.63
CA GLU A 54 -3.04 -1.60 7.31
C GLU A 54 -3.92 -1.95 8.50
N HIS A 55 -3.40 -1.90 9.73
CA HIS A 55 -4.16 -2.24 10.92
C HIS A 55 -5.38 -1.31 11.14
N PRO A 56 -5.25 0.03 11.18
CA PRO A 56 -6.40 0.94 11.22
C PRO A 56 -7.34 0.81 10.02
N ILE A 57 -6.82 0.54 8.83
CA ILE A 57 -7.67 0.29 7.64
C ILE A 57 -8.49 -0.99 7.81
N GLY A 58 -7.91 -2.04 8.38
CA GLY A 58 -8.58 -3.29 8.75
C GLY A 58 -9.71 -3.03 9.73
N ILE A 59 -9.44 -2.30 10.82
CA ILE A 59 -10.44 -1.89 11.81
C ILE A 59 -11.57 -1.10 11.17
N LEU A 60 -11.25 -0.08 10.35
CA LEU A 60 -12.26 0.74 9.69
C LEU A 60 -13.14 -0.09 8.74
N LYS A 61 -12.55 -0.99 7.94
CA LYS A 61 -13.31 -1.92 7.10
C LYS A 61 -14.12 -2.90 7.94
N GLY A 62 -13.58 -3.33 9.08
CA GLY A 62 -14.25 -4.11 10.12
C GLY A 62 -15.57 -3.46 10.54
N HIS A 63 -15.49 -2.19 10.95
CA HIS A 63 -16.62 -1.40 11.44
C HIS A 63 -17.60 -0.98 10.34
N TRP A 64 -17.10 -0.57 9.18
CA TRP A 64 -17.91 0.03 8.13
C TRP A 64 -17.97 -0.89 6.92
N ALA A 65 -19.02 -1.72 6.85
CA ALA A 65 -19.25 -2.61 5.70
C ALA A 65 -19.30 -1.85 4.35
N SER A 66 -19.71 -0.58 4.37
CA SER A 66 -19.67 0.33 3.22
C SER A 66 -18.25 0.51 2.65
N LEU A 67 -17.21 0.47 3.48
CA LEU A 67 -15.80 0.55 3.04
C LEU A 67 -15.33 -0.73 2.36
N ARG A 68 -15.93 -1.90 2.66
CA ARG A 68 -15.61 -3.17 1.98
C ARG A 68 -16.17 -3.21 0.57
N ALA A 69 -17.41 -2.73 0.39
CA ALA A 69 -18.09 -2.69 -0.91
C ALA A 69 -17.62 -1.51 -1.82
N MET A 70 -16.82 -0.60 -1.28
CA MET A 70 -16.37 0.61 -1.97
C MET A 70 -15.58 0.31 -3.25
N GLN A 71 -14.76 -0.74 -3.26
CA GLN A 71 -13.92 -1.11 -4.42
C GLN A 71 -14.74 -1.43 -5.68
N LEU A 72 -16.02 -1.82 -5.53
CA LEU A 72 -16.90 -2.17 -6.65
C LEU A 72 -17.45 -0.94 -7.40
N HIS A 73 -17.29 0.26 -6.83
CA HIS A 73 -17.98 1.45 -7.27
C HIS A 73 -17.03 2.61 -7.66
N LEU A 74 -15.72 2.39 -7.63
CA LEU A 74 -14.70 3.38 -8.02
C LEU A 74 -14.42 3.32 -9.53
N ASN A 75 -15.41 3.64 -10.36
CA ASN A 75 -15.31 3.46 -11.81
C ASN A 75 -15.03 4.76 -12.57
N ARG A 76 -15.31 5.93 -11.98
CA ARG A 76 -15.11 7.23 -12.62
C ARG A 76 -14.30 8.17 -11.73
N HIS A 77 -13.59 9.08 -12.37
CA HIS A 77 -12.81 10.11 -11.67
C HIS A 77 -13.69 11.04 -10.82
N GLU A 78 -14.93 11.27 -11.25
CA GLU A 78 -15.94 12.05 -10.53
C GLU A 78 -16.29 11.42 -9.17
N ASP A 79 -16.18 10.10 -9.05
CA ASP A 79 -16.57 9.40 -7.82
C ASP A 79 -15.50 9.55 -6.71
N ILE A 80 -14.25 9.85 -7.08
CA ILE A 80 -13.11 9.87 -6.15
C ILE A 80 -13.32 10.86 -4.99
N GLN A 81 -13.83 12.06 -5.27
CA GLN A 81 -14.02 13.09 -4.24
C GLN A 81 -15.09 12.67 -3.21
N PRO A 82 -16.31 12.27 -3.61
CA PRO A 82 -17.29 11.69 -2.69
C PRO A 82 -16.75 10.51 -1.87
N TYR A 83 -15.94 9.63 -2.47
CA TYR A 83 -15.34 8.53 -1.73
C TYR A 83 -14.34 8.98 -0.68
N MET A 84 -13.50 9.96 -0.99
CA MET A 84 -12.58 10.54 -0.03
C MET A 84 -13.33 11.19 1.15
N GLU A 85 -14.44 11.87 0.89
CA GLU A 85 -15.30 12.44 1.93
C GLU A 85 -15.96 11.36 2.80
N TRP A 86 -16.40 10.26 2.19
CA TRP A 86 -16.97 9.13 2.90
C TRP A 86 -15.95 8.46 3.82
N ILE A 87 -14.74 8.18 3.32
CA ILE A 87 -13.64 7.63 4.13
C ILE A 87 -13.33 8.54 5.31
N LYS A 88 -13.23 9.86 5.09
CA LYS A 88 -13.01 10.84 6.16
C LYS A 88 -14.13 10.81 7.20
N SER A 89 -15.38 10.70 6.75
CA SER A 89 -16.56 10.61 7.63
C SER A 89 -16.51 9.37 8.51
N CYS A 90 -16.16 8.21 7.94
CA CYS A 90 -15.92 6.97 8.69
C CYS A 90 -14.80 7.12 9.74
N CYS A 91 -13.71 7.81 9.41
CA CYS A 91 -12.63 8.08 10.38
C CYS A 91 -13.09 8.98 11.52
N ILE A 92 -13.83 10.07 11.22
CA ILE A 92 -14.36 10.99 12.23
C ILE A 92 -15.30 10.25 13.18
N LEU A 93 -16.24 9.47 12.63
CA LEU A 93 -17.18 8.68 13.43
C LEU A 93 -16.46 7.64 14.28
N HIS A 94 -15.46 6.95 13.73
CA HIS A 94 -14.66 6.01 14.51
C HIS A 94 -13.96 6.68 15.70
N ASN A 95 -13.37 7.87 15.50
CA ASN A 95 -12.73 8.62 16.58
C ASN A 95 -13.73 9.10 17.64
N MET A 96 -14.95 9.47 17.24
CA MET A 96 -16.02 9.83 18.18
C MET A 96 -16.46 8.62 19.01
N LEU A 97 -16.71 7.47 18.36
CA LEU A 97 -17.14 6.25 19.04
C LEU A 97 -16.06 5.69 19.97
N SER A 98 -14.78 5.77 19.57
CA SER A 98 -13.66 5.35 20.42
C SER A 98 -13.56 6.15 21.71
N GLN A 99 -13.99 7.42 21.73
CA GLN A 99 -14.01 8.24 22.95
C GLN A 99 -15.19 7.91 23.88
N ILE A 100 -16.21 7.23 23.36
CA ILE A 100 -17.41 6.81 24.11
C ILE A 100 -17.19 5.41 24.74
N GLU A 101 -15.95 4.89 24.71
CA GLU A 101 -15.56 3.55 25.18
C GLU A 101 -16.32 2.41 24.49
N ASP A 102 -16.69 2.60 23.23
CA ASP A 102 -17.43 1.60 22.48
C ASP A 102 -16.51 0.42 22.08
N LEU A 103 -16.73 -0.74 22.71
CA LEU A 103 -15.82 -1.89 22.71
C LEU A 103 -16.11 -2.84 21.53
N TRP A 104 -15.71 -2.46 20.31
CA TRP A 104 -15.92 -3.28 19.10
C TRP A 104 -14.70 -4.12 18.66
N MET A 105 -13.73 -4.35 19.54
CA MET A 105 -12.41 -4.92 19.21
C MET A 105 -12.37 -6.44 18.89
N GLU A 106 -13.39 -7.02 18.23
CA GLU A 106 -13.41 -8.48 17.96
C GLU A 106 -13.80 -8.93 16.54
N LEU A 107 -13.54 -8.14 15.49
CA LEU A 107 -13.72 -8.63 14.11
C LEU A 107 -12.50 -8.44 13.20
N ASP A 108 -11.38 -9.03 13.59
CA ASP A 108 -10.35 -9.46 12.63
C ASP A 108 -10.79 -10.80 12.00
N ASN A 109 -11.76 -10.73 11.08
CA ASN A 109 -11.92 -11.81 10.11
C ASN A 109 -11.03 -11.48 8.91
N GLU A 110 -9.94 -12.23 8.78
CA GLU A 110 -9.00 -12.16 7.66
C GLU A 110 -9.76 -12.20 6.33
N VAL A 111 -9.83 -11.06 5.64
CA VAL A 111 -10.29 -11.01 4.25
C VAL A 111 -9.08 -11.31 3.37
N PRO A 112 -9.07 -12.41 2.59
CA PRO A 112 -8.00 -12.67 1.65
C PRO A 112 -7.93 -11.51 0.64
N GLN A 113 -6.83 -10.74 0.67
CA GLN A 113 -6.57 -9.75 -0.38
C GLN A 113 -6.17 -10.50 -1.65
N GLU A 114 -7.07 -10.55 -2.64
CA GLU A 114 -6.69 -10.96 -3.99
C GLU A 114 -5.80 -9.88 -4.61
N PHE A 115 -4.53 -10.22 -4.86
CA PHE A 115 -3.58 -9.33 -5.54
C PHE A 115 -3.77 -9.40 -7.07
N PRO A 116 -3.64 -8.27 -7.80
CA PRO A 116 -3.74 -8.28 -9.26
C PRO A 116 -2.70 -9.22 -9.89
N ARG A 117 -3.13 -10.01 -10.87
CA ARG A 117 -2.21 -10.86 -11.65
C ARG A 117 -1.45 -10.03 -12.69
N ARG A 118 -0.17 -10.36 -12.84
CA ARG A 118 0.84 -9.72 -13.68
C ARG A 118 0.40 -9.58 -15.15
N HIS A 119 0.60 -8.39 -15.74
CA HIS A 119 0.72 -8.23 -17.19
C HIS A 119 2.19 -8.48 -17.60
N PRO A 120 2.50 -9.32 -18.61
CA PRO A 120 3.85 -9.89 -18.77
C PRO A 120 4.94 -8.99 -19.35
N ASN A 121 4.67 -7.72 -19.72
CA ASN A 121 5.46 -7.05 -20.77
C ASN A 121 6.37 -5.89 -20.34
N ASP A 122 6.50 -5.57 -19.05
CA ASP A 122 7.38 -4.48 -18.63
C ASP A 122 8.65 -5.03 -17.99
N ALA A 123 9.68 -5.27 -18.80
CA ALA A 123 11.03 -5.50 -18.28
C ALA A 123 11.55 -4.20 -17.66
N PRO A 124 12.08 -4.23 -16.42
CA PRO A 124 12.55 -3.03 -15.75
C PRO A 124 13.75 -2.41 -16.47
N THR A 125 13.80 -1.08 -16.54
CA THR A 125 14.94 -0.35 -17.10
C THR A 125 16.15 -0.44 -16.17
N VAL A 126 17.36 -0.24 -16.71
CA VAL A 126 18.60 -0.22 -15.91
C VAL A 126 18.53 0.86 -14.82
N ALA A 127 17.93 2.01 -15.12
CA ALA A 127 17.72 3.09 -14.16
C ALA A 127 16.82 2.65 -12.98
N ALA A 128 15.74 1.92 -13.25
CA ALA A 128 14.85 1.41 -12.21
C ALA A 128 15.56 0.40 -11.28
N ILE A 129 16.42 -0.45 -11.84
CA ILE A 129 17.22 -1.42 -11.08
C ILE A 129 18.22 -0.70 -10.16
N GLU A 130 18.90 0.32 -10.68
CA GLU A 130 19.88 1.08 -9.90
C GLU A 130 19.22 1.91 -8.80
N LEU A 131 18.05 2.49 -9.08
CA LEU A 131 17.25 3.20 -8.09
C LEU A 131 16.81 2.24 -6.95
N GLN A 132 16.32 1.04 -7.29
CA GLN A 132 15.97 0.04 -6.28
C GLN A 132 17.17 -0.35 -5.42
N ARG A 133 18.37 -0.48 -6.02
CA ARG A 133 19.61 -0.79 -5.28
C ARG A 133 19.96 0.33 -4.29
N LEU A 134 19.93 1.59 -4.73
CA LEU A 134 20.24 2.75 -3.90
C LEU A 134 19.27 2.88 -2.71
N VAL A 135 17.97 2.79 -2.98
CA VAL A 135 16.92 2.90 -1.95
C VAL A 135 17.05 1.75 -0.94
N LYS A 136 17.39 0.56 -1.41
CA LYS A 136 17.64 -0.60 -0.55
C LYS A 136 18.79 -0.38 0.42
N GLU A 137 19.90 0.21 -0.03
CA GLU A 137 21.04 0.51 0.84
C GLU A 137 20.64 1.53 1.92
N ILE A 138 19.95 2.60 1.54
CA ILE A 138 19.47 3.63 2.48
C ILE A 138 18.52 3.03 3.53
N CYS A 139 17.53 2.23 3.10
CA CYS A 139 16.54 1.66 4.01
C CYS A 139 17.17 0.73 5.05
N VAL A 140 18.19 -0.05 4.67
CA VAL A 140 18.85 -0.97 5.60
C VAL A 140 19.85 -0.24 6.51
N GLU A 141 20.46 0.85 6.06
CA GLU A 141 21.38 1.66 6.89
C GLU A 141 20.68 2.47 7.99
N HIS A 142 19.39 2.80 7.81
CA HIS A 142 18.61 3.65 8.71
C HIS A 142 17.60 2.88 9.58
N GLU A 143 17.74 1.56 9.71
CA GLU A 143 16.94 0.69 10.60
C GLU A 143 17.43 0.65 12.04
#